data_AF-A0A1F3LTD0-F1
#
_entry.id   AF-A0A1F3LTD0-F1
#
_cell.length_a   1.000
_cell.length_b   1.000
_cell.length_c   1.000
_cell.angle_alpha   90.00
_cell.angle_beta   90.00
_cell.angle_gamma   90.00
#
_symmetry.space_group_name_H-M   'P 1'
#
loop_
_entity.id
_entity.type
_entity.pdbx_description
1 polymer ?
#
loop_
_entity_poly.entity_id
_entity_poly.type
_entity_poly.pdbx_seq_one_letter_code
_entity_poly.pdbx_strand_id
1 'polypeptide(L)'
;MAWWKLYGFPYDPRLWIAFFVHDLGYFGKPNMDGPEGETHVIFGAMVMLKLFDKKRENGTPDDLTWYEFSLLHSRFYAKKLKKKPSKLCYADKLAICLEPYWLYLPRVNATGEIKEYMQAAKAEDGKYKKMEISVKNQKAWFYDVCNYLNAWVYEHYNGKEDTWTPSRNAMNITNETKEL
;
A
#
# COMPACT_ATOMS: atom_id res chain seq x y z
N MET A 1 5.28 8.60 -11.64
CA MET A 1 4.64 8.14 -12.90
C MET A 1 3.21 7.66 -12.69
N ALA A 2 2.95 6.69 -11.82
CA ALA A 2 1.59 6.18 -11.57
C ALA A 2 0.59 7.26 -11.13
N TRP A 3 0.99 8.14 -10.21
CA TRP A 3 0.18 9.30 -9.81
C TRP A 3 -0.26 10.14 -11.01
N TRP A 4 0.68 10.48 -11.90
CA TRP A 4 0.38 11.26 -13.11
C TRP A 4 -0.65 10.55 -13.98
N LYS A 5 -0.50 9.23 -14.19
CA LYS A 5 -1.43 8.45 -14.98
C LYS A 5 -2.87 8.45 -14.42
N LEU A 6 -3.04 8.54 -13.10
CA LEU A 6 -4.35 8.51 -12.45
C LEU A 6 -4.97 9.90 -12.21
N TYR A 7 -4.14 10.89 -11.84
CA TYR A 7 -4.62 12.16 -11.27
C TYR A 7 -4.00 13.42 -11.91
N GLY A 8 -3.12 13.28 -12.89
CA GLY A 8 -2.38 14.41 -13.45
C GLY A 8 -1.07 14.73 -12.71
N PHE A 9 -0.35 15.73 -13.19
CA PHE A 9 0.97 16.07 -12.65
C PHE A 9 0.91 16.49 -11.16
N PRO A 10 1.75 15.95 -10.27
CA PRO A 10 1.73 16.27 -8.84
C PRO A 10 2.41 17.63 -8.57
N TYR A 11 1.66 18.72 -8.77
CA TYR A 11 2.17 20.08 -8.53
C TYR A 11 2.45 20.37 -7.06
N ASP A 12 1.76 19.69 -6.13
CA ASP A 12 1.95 19.89 -4.70
C ASP A 12 3.25 19.22 -4.21
N PRO A 13 4.25 19.97 -3.72
CA PRO A 13 5.51 19.41 -3.23
C PRO A 13 5.33 18.41 -2.07
N ARG A 14 4.24 18.53 -1.30
CA ARG A 14 3.94 17.61 -0.19
C ARG A 14 3.65 16.20 -0.68
N LEU A 15 3.13 16.05 -1.91
CA LEU A 15 2.94 14.75 -2.54
C LEU A 15 4.27 14.04 -2.79
N TRP A 16 5.30 14.76 -3.22
CA TRP A 16 6.62 14.17 -3.46
C TRP A 16 7.25 13.63 -2.18
N ILE A 17 7.06 14.35 -1.08
CA ILE A 17 7.50 13.91 0.25
C ILE A 17 6.70 12.67 0.66
N ALA A 18 5.37 12.67 0.49
CA ALA A 18 4.53 11.49 0.75
C ALA A 18 5.00 10.26 -0.04
N PHE A 19 5.27 10.43 -1.35
CA PHE A 19 5.77 9.34 -2.22
C PHE A 19 7.09 8.76 -1.72
N PHE A 20 7.95 9.59 -1.14
CA PHE A 20 9.23 9.14 -0.62
C PHE A 20 9.10 8.42 0.73
N VAL A 21 8.28 8.95 1.64
CA VAL A 21 8.28 8.47 3.04
C VAL A 21 7.28 7.36 3.35
N HIS A 22 6.28 7.12 2.49
CA HIS A 22 5.14 6.24 2.82
C HIS A 22 5.56 4.81 3.21
N ASP A 23 6.56 4.25 2.52
CA ASP A 23 7.05 2.88 2.75
C ASP A 23 8.33 2.80 3.59
N LEU A 24 8.90 3.93 4.05
CA LEU A 24 10.11 3.92 4.88
C LEU A 24 9.92 3.19 6.23
N GLY A 25 8.66 3.02 6.66
CA GLY A 25 8.33 2.23 7.85
C GLY A 25 8.56 0.73 7.69
N TYR A 26 8.91 0.23 6.50
CA TYR A 26 9.41 -1.14 6.34
C TYR A 26 10.86 -1.32 6.80
N PHE A 27 11.63 -0.23 6.92
CA PHE A 27 13.02 -0.31 7.33
C PHE A 27 13.14 -0.87 8.75
N GLY A 28 13.87 -1.99 8.89
CA GLY A 28 14.09 -2.67 10.17
C GLY A 28 13.00 -3.64 10.60
N LYS A 29 11.98 -3.90 9.77
CA LYS A 29 10.95 -4.90 10.07
C LYS A 29 11.34 -6.31 9.66
N PRO A 30 11.07 -7.34 10.48
CA PRO A 30 11.46 -8.71 10.16
C PRO A 30 10.45 -9.42 9.25
N ASN A 31 9.31 -8.82 8.94
CA ASN A 31 8.30 -9.34 8.01
C ASN A 31 7.62 -8.20 7.23
N MET A 32 7.29 -8.48 5.95
CA MET A 32 6.62 -7.52 5.07
C MET A 32 5.10 -7.72 5.05
N ASP A 33 4.64 -8.98 5.10
CA ASP A 33 3.22 -9.35 5.05
C ASP A 33 2.63 -9.83 6.39
N GLY A 34 3.45 -9.81 7.45
CA GLY A 34 3.04 -10.15 8.82
C GLY A 34 2.44 -8.97 9.60
N PRO A 35 2.05 -9.19 10.87
CA PRO A 35 1.44 -8.15 11.72
C PRO A 35 2.31 -6.89 11.88
N GLU A 36 3.63 -7.05 11.92
CA GLU A 36 4.56 -5.93 12.03
C GLU A 36 4.71 -5.21 10.69
N GLY A 37 4.76 -5.95 9.58
CA GLY A 37 4.72 -5.40 8.23
C GLY A 37 3.53 -4.47 8.04
N GLU A 38 2.34 -4.80 8.54
CA GLU A 38 1.13 -3.96 8.44
C GLU A 38 1.28 -2.56 9.08
N THR A 39 2.15 -2.39 10.07
CA THR A 39 2.36 -1.09 10.73
C THR A 39 3.32 -0.17 9.97
N HIS A 40 3.81 -0.53 8.77
CA HIS A 40 4.77 0.29 7.99
C HIS A 40 4.22 1.69 7.71
N VAL A 41 2.89 1.77 7.54
CA VAL A 41 2.16 3.01 7.30
C VAL A 41 2.35 4.06 8.39
N ILE A 42 2.63 3.66 9.63
CA ILE A 42 2.63 4.55 10.79
C ILE A 42 3.80 5.53 10.71
N PHE A 43 5.00 5.06 10.36
CA PHE A 43 6.18 5.93 10.31
C PHE A 43 6.01 7.05 9.28
N GLY A 44 5.64 6.70 8.04
CA GLY A 44 5.39 7.67 6.99
C GLY A 44 4.29 8.66 7.37
N ALA A 45 3.19 8.17 7.96
CA ALA A 45 2.11 9.02 8.44
C ALA A 45 2.57 10.01 9.52
N MET A 46 3.39 9.56 10.49
CA MET A 46 3.91 10.43 11.55
C MET A 46 4.86 11.51 11.02
N VAL A 47 5.66 11.21 10.01
CA VAL A 47 6.49 12.23 9.32
C VAL A 47 5.59 13.29 8.70
N MET A 48 4.56 12.85 7.98
CA MET A 48 3.63 13.75 7.28
C MET A 48 2.79 14.59 8.24
N LEU A 49 2.37 14.03 9.39
CA LEU A 49 1.75 14.74 10.50
C LEU A 49 2.63 15.89 10.99
N LYS A 50 3.90 15.58 11.32
CA LYS A 50 4.85 16.54 11.90
C LYS A 50 5.20 17.69 10.95
N LEU A 51 5.22 17.40 9.65
CA LEU A 51 5.59 18.38 8.62
C LEU A 51 4.41 19.24 8.17
N PHE A 52 3.21 18.67 8.02
CA PHE A 52 2.13 19.34 7.26
C PHE A 52 0.79 19.49 7.99
N ASP A 53 0.56 18.82 9.12
CA ASP A 53 -0.75 18.87 9.80
C ASP A 53 -0.78 19.79 11.03
N LYS A 54 0.33 20.45 11.37
CA LYS A 54 0.42 21.40 12.51
C LYS A 54 -0.46 22.64 12.36
N LYS A 55 -0.73 23.04 11.11
CA LYS A 55 -1.67 24.09 10.75
C LYS A 55 -2.62 23.42 9.76
N ARG A 56 -3.92 23.36 10.05
CA ARG A 56 -4.98 22.82 9.16
C ARG A 56 -5.16 23.67 7.90
N GLU A 57 -4.07 24.11 7.29
CA GLU A 57 -4.10 25.19 6.31
C GLU A 57 -4.40 24.72 4.90
N ASN A 58 -4.32 23.44 4.56
CA ASN A 58 -4.85 22.89 3.30
C ASN A 58 -4.89 21.36 3.38
N GLY A 59 -6.07 20.75 3.19
CA GLY A 59 -6.23 19.30 3.11
C GLY A 59 -5.46 18.69 1.94
N THR A 60 -5.36 17.36 1.96
CA THR A 60 -4.80 16.58 0.83
C THR A 60 -5.77 16.57 -0.35
N PRO A 61 -5.39 16.03 -1.53
CA PRO A 61 -6.32 15.85 -2.65
C PRO A 61 -7.55 14.97 -2.36
N ASP A 62 -7.58 14.33 -1.18
CA ASP A 62 -8.67 13.48 -0.69
C ASP A 62 -9.50 14.14 0.42
N ASP A 63 -9.30 15.43 0.69
CA ASP A 63 -9.85 16.14 1.85
C ASP A 63 -9.48 15.49 3.20
N LEU A 64 -8.38 14.73 3.23
CA LEU A 64 -7.79 14.11 4.42
C LEU A 64 -6.68 14.98 5.01
N THR A 65 -6.31 14.71 6.26
CA THR A 65 -5.01 15.15 6.82
C THR A 65 -3.84 14.46 6.10
N TRP A 66 -2.65 15.05 6.10
CA TRP A 66 -1.46 14.45 5.48
C TRP A 66 -1.04 13.16 6.19
N TYR A 67 -1.29 13.08 7.49
CA TYR A 67 -1.23 11.85 8.28
C TYR A 67 -2.14 10.78 7.69
N GLU A 68 -3.44 11.05 7.54
CA GLU A 68 -4.41 10.08 7.02
C GLU A 68 -4.15 9.69 5.56
N PHE A 69 -3.75 10.65 4.74
CA PHE A 69 -3.39 10.41 3.34
C PHE A 69 -2.26 9.38 3.23
N SER A 70 -1.28 9.45 4.13
CA SER A 70 -0.19 8.48 4.19
C SER A 70 -0.60 7.21 4.92
N LEU A 71 -1.39 7.29 5.99
CA LEU A 71 -1.80 6.10 6.74
C LEU A 71 -2.69 5.16 5.92
N LEU A 72 -3.58 5.73 5.12
CA LEU A 72 -4.58 5.00 4.32
C LEU A 72 -4.02 4.53 2.97
N HIS A 73 -2.70 4.59 2.75
CA HIS A 73 -2.08 4.02 1.55
C HIS A 73 -2.04 2.48 1.56
N SER A 74 -2.23 1.85 2.73
CA SER A 74 -2.42 0.40 2.85
C SER A 74 -3.92 0.03 2.82
N ARG A 75 -4.30 -0.82 1.86
CA ARG A 75 -5.69 -1.32 1.72
C ARG A 75 -6.19 -2.02 2.98
N PHE A 76 -5.35 -2.85 3.60
CA PHE A 76 -5.70 -3.58 4.81
C PHE A 76 -5.90 -2.64 6.00
N TYR A 77 -4.99 -1.68 6.16
CA TYR A 77 -5.08 -0.70 7.23
C TYR A 77 -6.30 0.22 7.07
N ALA A 78 -6.60 0.64 5.83
CA ALA A 78 -7.81 1.40 5.52
C ALA A 78 -9.09 0.62 5.88
N LYS A 79 -9.18 -0.66 5.49
CA LYS A 79 -10.31 -1.53 5.86
C LYS A 79 -10.44 -1.74 7.37
N LYS A 80 -9.32 -1.89 8.08
CA LYS A 80 -9.29 -1.99 9.54
C LYS A 80 -9.91 -0.76 10.20
N LEU A 81 -9.62 0.43 9.66
CA LEU A 81 -10.21 1.69 10.12
C LEU A 81 -11.61 1.97 9.55
N LYS A 82 -12.17 1.05 8.74
CA LYS A 82 -13.43 1.25 7.99
C LYS A 82 -13.43 2.54 7.15
N LYS A 83 -12.26 2.93 6.65
CA LYS A 83 -12.05 4.09 5.78
C LYS A 83 -11.71 3.65 4.36
N LYS A 84 -11.95 4.53 3.40
CA LYS A 84 -11.51 4.32 2.02
C LYS A 84 -9.98 4.48 1.94
N PRO A 85 -9.29 3.71 1.08
CA PRO A 85 -7.88 3.95 0.79
C PRO A 85 -7.67 5.37 0.22
N SER A 86 -6.55 5.99 0.52
CA SER A 86 -6.19 7.30 -0.05
C SER A 86 -5.80 7.18 -1.53
N LYS A 87 -5.78 8.30 -2.27
CA LYS A 87 -5.27 8.35 -3.64
C LYS A 87 -3.84 7.81 -3.77
N LEU A 88 -3.03 7.98 -2.72
CA LEU A 88 -1.69 7.41 -2.63
C LEU A 88 -1.69 5.89 -2.74
N CYS A 89 -2.67 5.19 -2.14
CA CYS A 89 -2.82 3.74 -2.24
C CYS A 89 -2.89 3.26 -3.70
N TYR A 90 -3.79 3.86 -4.48
CA TYR A 90 -4.01 3.46 -5.87
C TYR A 90 -2.80 3.77 -6.74
N ALA A 91 -2.17 4.94 -6.53
CA ALA A 91 -0.95 5.32 -7.22
C ALA A 91 0.21 4.36 -6.90
N ASP A 92 0.38 3.97 -5.64
CA ASP A 92 1.38 3.00 -5.20
C ASP A 92 1.17 1.63 -5.86
N LYS A 93 -0.05 1.07 -5.81
CA LYS A 93 -0.33 -0.23 -6.46
C LYS A 93 -0.12 -0.22 -7.96
N LEU A 94 -0.44 0.88 -8.64
CA LEU A 94 -0.16 1.02 -10.06
C LEU A 94 1.34 1.21 -10.34
N ALA A 95 2.11 1.81 -9.42
CA ALA A 95 3.55 2.00 -9.59
C ALA A 95 4.29 0.67 -9.73
N ILE A 96 3.90 -0.34 -8.97
CA ILE A 96 4.41 -1.72 -9.09
C ILE A 96 4.25 -2.22 -10.53
N CYS A 97 3.09 -1.97 -11.16
CA CYS A 97 2.79 -2.44 -12.51
C CYS A 97 3.51 -1.67 -13.62
N LEU A 98 4.00 -0.46 -13.33
CA LEU A 98 4.77 0.35 -14.27
C LEU A 98 6.28 0.09 -14.18
N GLU A 99 6.74 -0.52 -13.08
CA GLU A 99 8.13 -0.90 -12.92
C GLU A 99 8.43 -2.14 -13.79
N PRO A 100 9.49 -2.11 -14.61
CA PRO A 100 9.84 -3.28 -15.41
C PRO A 100 10.29 -4.43 -14.50
N TYR A 101 9.87 -5.66 -14.84
CA TYR A 101 10.14 -6.85 -14.02
C TYR A 101 11.63 -7.06 -13.73
N TRP A 102 12.52 -6.66 -14.66
CA TRP A 102 13.96 -6.83 -14.50
C TRP A 102 14.55 -5.92 -13.44
N LEU A 103 13.85 -4.86 -13.03
CA LEU A 103 14.22 -3.99 -11.92
C LEU A 103 13.52 -4.43 -10.62
N TYR A 104 12.22 -4.73 -10.70
CA TYR A 104 11.42 -5.15 -9.55
C TYR A 104 11.90 -6.49 -8.97
N LEU A 105 12.05 -7.53 -9.82
CA LEU A 105 12.35 -8.88 -9.36
C LEU A 105 13.69 -8.99 -8.62
N PRO A 106 14.81 -8.40 -9.08
CA PRO A 106 16.05 -8.42 -8.31
C PRO A 106 15.90 -7.78 -6.92
N ARG A 107 15.15 -6.67 -6.79
CA ARG A 107 14.92 -6.01 -5.49
C ARG A 107 14.18 -6.92 -4.52
N VAL A 108 13.04 -7.48 -4.93
CA VAL A 108 12.24 -8.37 -4.06
C VAL A 108 12.91 -9.74 -3.81
N ASN A 109 13.85 -10.16 -4.67
CA ASN A 109 14.71 -11.31 -4.39
C ASN A 109 15.77 -10.98 -3.35
N ALA A 110 16.40 -9.80 -3.43
CA ALA A 110 17.44 -9.37 -2.50
C ALA A 110 16.90 -9.15 -1.08
N THR A 111 15.66 -8.64 -0.95
CA THR A 111 15.01 -8.46 0.36
C THR A 111 14.41 -9.76 0.93
N GLY A 112 14.22 -10.79 0.09
CA GLY A 112 13.59 -12.05 0.49
C GLY A 112 12.06 -12.04 0.43
N GLU A 113 11.43 -10.90 0.16
CA GLU A 113 9.98 -10.71 0.00
C GLU A 113 9.34 -11.72 -0.94
N ILE A 114 9.99 -12.02 -2.06
CA ILE A 114 9.46 -12.94 -3.05
C ILE A 114 9.24 -14.35 -2.48
N LYS A 115 10.01 -14.75 -1.47
CA LYS A 115 9.83 -16.06 -0.80
C LYS A 115 8.57 -16.06 0.04
N GLU A 116 8.33 -14.99 0.80
CA GLU A 116 7.10 -14.81 1.59
C GLU A 116 5.87 -14.79 0.67
N TYR A 117 5.91 -14.04 -0.43
CA TYR A 117 4.80 -13.96 -1.36
C TYR A 117 4.51 -15.28 -2.07
N MET A 118 5.55 -15.99 -2.54
CA MET A 118 5.38 -17.28 -3.21
C MET A 118 4.91 -18.37 -2.23
N GLN A 119 5.31 -18.32 -0.96
CA GLN A 119 4.78 -19.20 0.09
C GLN A 119 3.32 -18.87 0.38
N ALA A 120 2.97 -17.60 0.52
CA ALA A 120 1.60 -17.16 0.75
C ALA A 120 0.66 -17.45 -0.43
N ALA A 121 1.17 -17.48 -1.67
CA ALA A 121 0.44 -17.89 -2.86
C ALA A 121 0.23 -19.42 -2.94
N LYS A 122 1.12 -20.22 -2.35
CA LYS A 122 1.00 -21.68 -2.26
C LYS A 122 0.11 -22.14 -1.11
N ALA A 123 -0.04 -21.34 -0.05
CA ALA A 123 -0.86 -21.69 1.10
C ALA A 123 -2.35 -21.77 0.69
N GLU A 124 -2.98 -22.93 0.91
CA GLU A 124 -4.41 -23.16 0.60
C GLU A 124 -5.37 -22.26 1.39
N ASP A 125 -4.90 -21.59 2.44
CA ASP A 125 -5.64 -20.65 3.30
C ASP A 125 -5.16 -19.19 3.12
N GLY A 126 -4.39 -18.92 2.06
CA GLY A 126 -3.64 -17.68 1.87
C GLY A 126 -4.44 -16.51 1.28
N LYS A 127 -4.03 -15.30 1.66
CA LYS A 127 -4.43 -13.95 1.17
C LYS A 127 -4.57 -13.83 -0.36
N TYR A 128 -3.88 -14.69 -1.11
CA TYR A 128 -3.78 -14.66 -2.57
C TYR A 128 -4.63 -15.72 -3.28
N LYS A 129 -5.36 -16.59 -2.56
CA LYS A 129 -6.19 -17.66 -3.16
C LYS A 129 -7.28 -17.12 -4.09
N LYS A 130 -7.88 -15.98 -3.75
CA LYS A 130 -8.89 -15.30 -4.60
C LYS A 130 -8.29 -14.55 -5.80
N MET A 131 -6.97 -14.43 -5.87
CA MET A 131 -6.28 -13.62 -6.87
C MET A 131 -5.74 -14.45 -8.06
N GLU A 132 -5.96 -15.77 -8.07
CA GLU A 132 -5.52 -16.71 -9.13
C GLU A 132 -4.06 -16.55 -9.57
N ILE A 133 -3.17 -16.14 -8.64
CA ILE A 133 -1.77 -15.80 -8.96
C ILE A 133 -0.97 -17.07 -9.24
N SER A 134 -0.27 -17.10 -10.37
CA SER A 134 0.59 -18.21 -10.75
C SER A 134 1.77 -18.38 -9.80
N VAL A 135 1.94 -19.60 -9.30
CA VAL A 135 3.11 -20.03 -8.53
C VAL A 135 4.17 -20.71 -9.39
N LYS A 136 4.03 -20.70 -10.73
CA LYS A 136 4.92 -21.42 -11.66
C LYS A 136 6.34 -20.84 -11.69
N ASN A 137 6.47 -19.53 -11.78
CA ASN A 137 7.75 -18.82 -11.74
C ASN A 137 7.53 -17.34 -11.36
N GLN A 138 8.59 -16.66 -10.93
CA GLN A 138 8.52 -15.28 -10.44
C GLN A 138 8.04 -14.28 -11.49
N LYS A 139 8.33 -14.51 -12.79
CA LYS A 139 7.83 -13.63 -13.86
C LYS A 139 6.32 -13.77 -14.04
N ALA A 140 5.82 -15.01 -14.10
CA ALA A 140 4.39 -15.30 -14.18
C ALA A 140 3.66 -14.73 -12.96
N TRP A 141 4.19 -14.94 -11.76
CA TRP A 141 3.69 -14.33 -10.52
C TRP A 141 3.63 -12.81 -10.64
N PHE A 142 4.70 -12.15 -11.10
CA PHE A 142 4.74 -10.70 -11.26
C PHE A 142 3.70 -10.19 -12.27
N TYR A 143 3.53 -10.89 -13.40
CA TYR A 143 2.49 -10.56 -14.38
C TYR A 143 1.09 -10.68 -13.79
N ASP A 144 0.79 -11.74 -13.06
CA ASP A 144 -0.53 -11.94 -12.45
C ASP A 144 -0.81 -10.91 -11.36
N VAL A 145 0.19 -10.60 -10.53
CA VAL A 145 0.11 -9.49 -9.56
C VAL A 145 -0.19 -8.18 -10.28
N CYS A 146 0.52 -7.89 -11.38
CA CYS A 146 0.29 -6.67 -12.14
C CYS A 146 -1.09 -6.62 -12.80
N ASN A 147 -1.59 -7.74 -13.31
CA ASN A 147 -2.94 -7.84 -13.88
C ASN A 147 -4.00 -7.58 -12.81
N TYR A 148 -3.87 -8.24 -11.66
CA TYR A 148 -4.77 -8.05 -10.53
C TYR A 148 -4.75 -6.61 -10.00
N LEU A 149 -3.56 -6.05 -9.75
CA LEU A 149 -3.42 -4.69 -9.23
C LEU A 149 -3.91 -3.63 -10.22
N ASN A 150 -3.63 -3.76 -11.52
CA ASN A 150 -4.19 -2.87 -12.52
C ASN A 150 -5.72 -2.92 -12.50
N ALA A 151 -6.32 -4.11 -12.58
CA ALA A 151 -7.78 -4.26 -12.58
C ALA A 151 -8.39 -3.66 -11.31
N TRP A 152 -7.81 -3.96 -10.15
CA TRP A 152 -8.25 -3.41 -8.87
C TRP A 152 -8.15 -1.88 -8.84
N VAL A 153 -7.04 -1.30 -9.30
CA VAL A 153 -6.86 0.15 -9.33
C VAL A 153 -7.94 0.81 -10.20
N TYR A 154 -8.12 0.38 -11.46
CA TYR A 154 -9.08 1.01 -12.35
C TYR A 154 -10.54 0.84 -11.92
N GLU A 155 -10.86 -0.23 -11.20
CA GLU A 155 -12.20 -0.40 -10.65
C GLU A 155 -12.47 0.55 -9.47
N HIS A 156 -11.48 0.78 -8.60
CA HIS A 156 -11.72 1.40 -7.29
C HIS A 156 -11.20 2.84 -7.15
N TYR A 157 -10.27 3.31 -7.98
CA TYR A 157 -9.65 4.65 -7.83
C TYR A 157 -10.65 5.81 -7.92
N ASN A 158 -11.80 5.60 -8.59
CA ASN A 158 -12.90 6.57 -8.67
C ASN A 158 -13.87 6.50 -7.47
N GLY A 159 -13.48 5.84 -6.38
CA GLY A 159 -14.21 5.84 -5.12
C GLY A 159 -15.25 4.72 -4.95
N LYS A 160 -15.28 3.73 -5.85
CA LYS A 160 -16.03 2.48 -5.66
C LYS A 160 -15.50 1.72 -4.44
N GLU A 161 -16.39 1.02 -3.74
CA GLU A 161 -16.04 0.27 -2.54
C GLU A 161 -15.15 -0.93 -2.88
N ASP A 162 -14.03 -1.08 -2.15
CA ASP A 162 -13.13 -2.23 -2.30
C ASP A 162 -13.79 -3.49 -1.76
N THR A 163 -14.37 -4.31 -2.63
CA THR A 163 -14.94 -5.62 -2.28
C THR A 163 -13.97 -6.78 -2.51
N TRP A 164 -12.81 -6.50 -3.12
CA TRP A 164 -11.86 -7.52 -3.59
C TRP A 164 -10.86 -7.92 -2.49
N THR A 165 -10.37 -6.93 -1.73
CA THR A 165 -9.40 -7.20 -0.66
C THR A 165 -10.10 -7.88 0.53
N PRO A 166 -9.64 -9.02 1.06
CA PRO A 166 -10.27 -9.60 2.25
C PRO A 166 -10.04 -8.74 3.50
N SER A 167 -11.08 -8.60 4.34
CA SER A 167 -10.95 -8.02 5.68
C SER A 167 -10.28 -9.03 6.61
N ARG A 168 -9.13 -8.71 7.22
CA ARG A 168 -8.55 -9.54 8.29
C ARG A 168 -9.30 -9.28 9.59
N ASN A 169 -9.66 -10.35 10.32
CA ASN A 169 -10.10 -10.23 11.71
C ASN A 169 -8.97 -9.61 12.52
N ALA A 170 -9.21 -8.42 13.07
CA ALA A 170 -8.26 -7.72 13.90
C ALA A 170 -8.09 -8.46 15.23
N MET A 171 -6.94 -9.11 15.47
CA MET A 171 -6.47 -9.25 16.84
C MET A 171 -5.91 -7.89 17.29
N ASN A 172 -6.65 -7.25 18.19
CA ASN A 172 -6.26 -6.26 19.20
C ASN A 172 -5.26 -5.16 18.78
N ILE A 173 -5.78 -4.03 18.28
CA ILE A 173 -5.12 -2.71 18.45
C ILE A 173 -6.09 -1.82 19.19
N THR A 174 -6.20 -1.99 20.50
CA THR A 174 -6.93 -1.06 21.37
C THR A 174 -6.01 -0.22 22.25
N ASN A 175 -4.68 -0.43 22.22
CA ASN A 175 -3.79 0.19 23.19
C ASN A 175 -2.77 1.20 22.63
N GLU A 176 -2.44 1.21 21.33
CA GLU A 176 -1.33 2.06 20.83
C GLU A 176 -1.75 3.44 20.31
N THR A 177 -3.03 3.67 19.99
CA THR A 177 -3.49 4.96 19.43
C THR A 177 -4.09 5.92 20.45
N LYS A 178 -4.10 5.54 21.75
CA LYS A 178 -4.66 6.38 22.82
C LYS A 178 -3.63 7.21 23.59
N GLU A 179 -2.33 7.09 23.30
CA GLU A 179 -1.27 7.78 24.05
C GLU A 179 -0.37 8.72 23.21
N LEU A 180 -0.83 9.21 22.06
CA LEU A 180 -0.08 10.21 21.26
C LEU A 180 -0.93 11.41 20.86
#